data_AF-A0A1I4FWA9-F1
#
_entry.id   AF-A0A1I4FWA9-F1
#
_cell.length_a   1.000
_cell.length_b   1.000
_cell.length_c   1.000
_cell.angle_alpha   90.00
_cell.angle_beta   90.00
_cell.angle_gamma   90.00
#
_symmetry.space_group_name_H-M   'P 1'
#
loop_
_entity.id
_entity.type
_entity.pdbx_description
1 polymer ?
#
loop_
_entity_poly.entity_id
_entity_poly.type
_entity_poly.pdbx_seq_one_letter_code
_entity_poly.pdbx_strand_id
1 'polypeptide(L)'
;MLMAMEGQSHFLPCGVPYWGFEALNNGGSATVSYDYHIGVDYHKSYSHLVVQDGGGRTLRSGRVKNDRHSIAAFLDRYKDNSHAVVEATRNWMVIYDWLDDIC
;
A
#
# COMPACT_ATOMS: atom_id res chain seq x y z
N MET A 1 -4.26 -16.04 -11.51
CA MET A 1 -5.39 -15.14 -11.78
C MET A 1 -5.19 -13.95 -10.86
N LEU A 2 -4.62 -12.87 -11.38
CA LEU A 2 -4.60 -11.59 -10.67
C LEU A 2 -6.08 -11.20 -10.51
N MET A 3 -6.60 -11.15 -9.30
CA MET A 3 -7.91 -10.53 -9.09
C MET A 3 -7.70 -9.02 -9.10
N ALA A 4 -7.77 -8.42 -10.28
CA ALA A 4 -8.17 -7.04 -10.39
C ALA A 4 -9.67 -7.00 -10.10
N MET A 5 -10.02 -6.71 -8.85
CA MET A 5 -11.40 -6.38 -8.50
C MET A 5 -11.70 -4.99 -9.06
N GLU A 6 -12.18 -4.93 -10.31
CA GLU A 6 -13.04 -3.85 -10.76
C GLU A 6 -14.37 -3.97 -9.99
N GLY A 7 -14.45 -3.29 -8.85
CA GLY A 7 -15.64 -3.36 -8.03
C GLY A 7 -15.47 -2.53 -6.77
N GLN A 8 -15.78 -1.23 -6.89
CA GLN A 8 -16.10 -0.33 -5.79
C GLN A 8 -15.36 -0.63 -4.48
N SER A 9 -14.03 -0.72 -4.53
CA SER A 9 -13.26 -0.81 -3.30
C SER A 9 -13.25 0.58 -2.69
N HIS A 10 -13.93 0.72 -1.58
CA HIS A 10 -13.77 1.84 -0.68
C HIS A 10 -12.33 1.74 -0.15
N PHE A 11 -11.38 2.28 -0.91
CA PHE A 11 -9.96 2.29 -0.61
C PHE A 11 -9.75 3.21 0.59
N LEU A 12 -9.33 2.65 1.72
CA LEU A 12 -8.90 3.46 2.85
C LEU A 12 -7.44 3.86 2.61
N PRO A 13 -7.15 5.14 2.46
CA PRO A 13 -5.77 5.60 2.35
C PRO A 13 -5.07 5.51 3.71
N CYS A 14 -3.86 4.95 3.74
CA CYS A 14 -2.99 4.99 4.92
C CYS A 14 -2.85 6.44 5.39
N GLY A 15 -3.08 6.69 6.69
CA GLY A 15 -2.79 7.97 7.34
C GLY A 15 -3.76 9.13 7.12
N VAL A 16 -4.90 8.96 6.41
CA VAL A 16 -5.87 10.07 6.23
C VAL A 16 -7.02 9.93 7.25
N PRO A 17 -7.25 10.92 8.12
CA PRO A 17 -8.40 10.88 9.02
C PRO A 17 -9.70 10.83 8.21
N TYR A 18 -10.71 10.11 8.71
CA TYR A 18 -12.03 9.93 8.09
C TYR A 18 -12.67 11.26 7.57
N TRP A 19 -12.31 12.39 8.17
CA TRP A 19 -12.69 13.75 7.76
C TRP A 19 -12.17 14.19 6.38
N GLY A 20 -11.12 13.58 5.83
CA GLY A 20 -10.65 13.83 4.46
C GLY A 20 -11.63 13.32 3.38
N PHE A 21 -12.61 12.49 3.77
CA PHE A 21 -13.61 11.94 2.86
C PHE A 21 -14.67 12.98 2.45
N GLU A 22 -14.96 13.97 3.29
CA GLU A 22 -15.94 15.03 2.98
C GLU A 22 -15.47 15.95 1.85
N ALA A 23 -14.15 16.11 1.66
CA ALA A 23 -13.59 16.93 0.58
C ALA A 23 -13.73 16.27 -0.81
N LEU A 24 -13.91 14.94 -0.88
CA LEU A 24 -14.09 14.19 -2.13
C LEU A 24 -15.53 14.24 -2.65
N ASN A 25 -16.52 14.54 -1.79
CA ASN A 25 -17.94 14.43 -2.14
C ASN A 25 -18.51 15.68 -2.86
N ASN A 26 -17.73 16.75 -3.01
CA ASN A 26 -18.14 18.01 -3.66
C ASN A 26 -17.88 18.06 -5.18
N GLY A 27 -17.78 16.90 -5.87
CA GLY A 27 -17.70 16.84 -7.33
C GLY A 27 -16.35 17.28 -7.93
N GLY A 28 -15.34 17.54 -7.10
CA GLY A 28 -13.96 17.62 -7.54
C GLY A 28 -13.33 16.25 -7.47
N SER A 29 -12.88 15.71 -8.60
CA SER A 29 -11.95 14.57 -8.64
C SER A 29 -10.61 15.02 -8.04
N ALA A 30 -10.55 15.17 -6.72
CA ALA A 30 -9.31 15.34 -6.00
C ALA A 30 -8.59 13.99 -6.04
N THR A 31 -7.84 13.76 -7.12
CA THR A 31 -6.89 12.66 -7.17
C THR A 31 -5.93 12.87 -6.02
N VAL A 32 -6.09 12.10 -4.94
CA VAL A 32 -5.12 12.09 -3.85
C VAL A 32 -3.80 11.63 -4.47
N SER A 33 -2.84 12.55 -4.55
CA SER A 33 -1.54 12.29 -5.15
C SER A 33 -0.63 11.74 -4.07
N TYR A 34 -0.37 10.44 -4.12
CA TYR A 34 0.65 9.81 -3.29
C TYR A 34 2.01 9.97 -3.97
N ASP A 35 3.03 10.22 -3.16
CA ASP A 35 4.41 10.26 -3.66
C ASP A 35 4.88 8.85 -4.03
N TYR A 36 4.38 7.83 -3.30
CA TYR A 36 4.76 6.44 -3.47
C TYR A 36 3.57 5.48 -3.47
N HIS A 37 3.63 4.49 -4.37
CA HIS A 37 2.72 3.34 -4.40
C HIS A 37 3.48 2.06 -4.08
N ILE A 38 3.04 1.33 -3.07
CA ILE A 38 3.69 0.11 -2.58
C ILE A 38 2.82 -1.09 -2.95
N GLY A 39 3.33 -2.00 -3.77
CA GLY A 39 2.71 -3.29 -4.07
C GLY A 39 3.32 -4.38 -3.19
N VAL A 40 2.47 -5.18 -2.55
CA VAL A 40 2.87 -6.26 -1.65
C VAL A 40 2.23 -7.57 -2.09
N ASP A 41 3.07 -8.51 -2.51
CA ASP A 41 2.69 -9.89 -2.79
C ASP A 41 3.24 -10.78 -1.65
N TYR A 42 2.32 -11.27 -0.81
CA TYR A 42 2.63 -12.02 0.40
C TYR A 42 2.68 -13.53 0.12
N HIS A 43 3.87 -14.15 0.27
CA HIS A 43 4.04 -15.60 0.24
C HIS A 43 4.32 -16.18 1.63
N LYS A 44 4.42 -17.50 1.74
CA LYS A 44 4.63 -18.20 3.03
C LYS A 44 5.96 -17.85 3.71
N SER A 45 7.04 -17.68 2.95
CA SER A 45 8.40 -17.56 3.50
C SER A 45 9.03 -16.17 3.30
N TYR A 46 8.53 -15.41 2.33
CA TYR A 46 8.99 -14.07 1.98
C TYR A 46 7.84 -13.31 1.33
N SER A 47 7.96 -12.00 1.23
CA SER A 47 7.04 -11.14 0.49
C SER A 47 7.81 -10.44 -0.63
N HIS A 48 7.17 -10.31 -1.78
CA HIS A 48 7.65 -9.47 -2.86
C HIS A 48 7.10 -8.07 -2.67
N LEU A 49 7.98 -7.11 -2.43
CA LEU A 49 7.62 -5.70 -2.31
C LEU A 49 8.09 -4.96 -3.56
N VAL A 50 7.24 -4.06 -4.05
CA VAL A 50 7.53 -3.15 -5.16
C VAL A 50 7.12 -1.75 -4.73
N VAL A 51 8.00 -0.77 -4.89
CA VAL A 51 7.72 0.64 -4.66
C VAL A 51 7.79 1.36 -5.99
N GLN A 52 6.75 2.11 -6.31
CA GLN A 52 6.64 2.96 -7.49
C GLN A 52 6.49 4.42 -7.05
N ASP A 53 6.94 5.36 -7.88
CA ASP A 53 6.58 6.77 -7.71
C ASP A 53 5.13 7.04 -8.14
N GLY A 54 4.61 8.24 -7.87
CA GLY A 54 3.30 8.69 -8.35
C GLY A 54 3.13 8.69 -9.88
N GLY A 55 4.22 8.57 -10.64
CA GLY A 55 4.22 8.41 -12.11
C GLY A 55 4.20 6.95 -12.58
N GLY A 56 4.17 5.98 -11.67
CA GLY A 56 4.19 4.54 -11.97
C GLY A 56 5.57 3.98 -12.32
N ARG A 57 6.67 4.71 -12.06
CA ARG A 57 8.02 4.18 -12.26
C ARG A 57 8.45 3.40 -11.03
N THR A 58 8.94 2.18 -11.23
CA THR A 58 9.49 1.37 -10.13
C THR A 58 10.78 2.00 -9.58
N LEU A 59 10.75 2.42 -8.32
CA LEU A 59 11.89 2.94 -7.59
C LEU A 59 12.69 1.84 -6.89
N ARG A 60 11.99 0.81 -6.39
CA ARG A 60 12.59 -0.30 -5.67
C ARG A 60 11.75 -1.56 -5.80
N SER A 61 12.37 -2.71 -5.93
CA SER A 61 11.69 -4.00 -5.82
C SER A 61 12.61 -5.02 -5.16
N GLY A 62 12.03 -5.99 -4.46
CA GLY A 62 12.83 -7.01 -3.79
C GLY A 62 12.01 -8.04 -3.03
N ARG A 63 12.69 -9.14 -2.69
CA ARG A 63 12.19 -10.12 -1.72
C ARG A 63 12.56 -9.67 -0.33
N VAL A 64 11.58 -9.61 0.56
CA VAL A 64 11.75 -9.24 1.96
C VAL A 64 11.28 -10.40 2.80
N LYS A 65 11.99 -10.66 3.90
CA LYS A 65 11.58 -11.68 4.87
C LYS A 65 10.25 -11.25 5.52
N ASN A 66 9.39 -12.22 5.81
CA ASN A 66 8.11 -11.97 6.48
C ASN A 66 8.30 -11.67 7.97
N ASP A 67 8.88 -10.53 8.27
CA ASP A 67 8.92 -9.96 9.61
C ASP A 67 8.79 -8.44 9.54
N ARG A 68 8.16 -7.86 10.56
CA ARG A 68 7.89 -6.43 10.64
C ARG A 68 9.14 -5.58 10.47
N HIS A 69 10.28 -6.01 11.03
CA HIS A 69 11.51 -5.23 11.01
C HIS A 69 12.10 -5.14 9.60
N SER A 70 12.13 -6.26 8.88
CA SER A 70 12.59 -6.34 7.50
C SER A 70 11.71 -5.52 6.55
N ILE A 71 10.39 -5.53 6.76
CA ILE A 71 9.44 -4.73 5.98
C ILE A 71 9.62 -3.23 6.28
N ALA A 72 9.69 -2.84 7.55
CA ALA A 72 9.94 -1.46 7.95
C ALA A 72 11.27 -0.93 7.39
N ALA A 73 12.35 -1.71 7.49
CA ALA A 73 13.65 -1.34 6.93
C ALA A 73 13.62 -1.21 5.39
N PHE A 74 12.78 -1.98 4.71
CA PHE A 74 12.60 -1.86 3.26
C PHE A 74 11.84 -0.59 2.88
N LEU A 75 10.85 -0.20 3.68
CA LEU A 75 9.94 0.93 3.43
C LEU A 75 10.34 2.24 4.11
N ASP A 76 11.41 2.28 4.91
CA ASP A 76 11.77 3.44 5.74
C ASP A 76 11.88 4.77 4.97
N ARG A 77 12.31 4.72 3.70
CA ARG A 77 12.44 5.89 2.80
C ARG A 77 11.16 6.26 2.04
N TYR A 78 10.12 5.43 2.11
CA TYR A 78 8.92 5.52 1.28
C TYR A 78 7.63 5.50 2.10
N LYS A 79 7.72 5.68 3.41
CA LYS A 79 6.57 5.61 4.33
C LYS A 79 5.69 6.85 4.28
N ASP A 80 6.30 8.03 4.11
CA ASP A 80 5.57 9.30 4.06
C ASP A 80 4.72 9.43 2.78
N ASN A 81 3.47 9.89 2.92
CA ASN A 81 2.51 10.10 1.82
C ASN A 81 2.45 8.93 0.82
N SER A 82 2.32 7.71 1.35
CA SER A 82 2.39 6.48 0.57
C SER A 82 1.09 5.69 0.58
N HIS A 83 0.85 4.93 -0.49
CA HIS A 83 -0.32 4.07 -0.63
C HIS A 83 0.10 2.62 -0.88
N ALA A 84 -0.19 1.75 0.09
CA ALA A 84 0.11 0.33 0.01
C ALA A 84 -1.09 -0.48 -0.51
N VAL A 85 -0.81 -1.42 -1.41
CA VAL A 85 -1.76 -2.37 -1.97
C VAL A 85 -1.23 -3.77 -1.71
N VAL A 86 -2.04 -4.59 -1.06
CA VAL A 86 -1.69 -5.96 -0.69
C VAL A 86 -2.49 -6.94 -1.54
N GLU A 87 -1.83 -7.95 -2.08
CA GLU A 87 -2.52 -9.07 -2.72
C GLU A 87 -3.35 -9.83 -1.68
N ALA A 88 -4.65 -9.98 -1.95
CA ALA A 88 -5.61 -10.64 -1.07
C ALA A 88 -5.46 -12.17 -1.05
N THR A 89 -4.31 -12.66 -0.57
CA THR A 89 -4.09 -14.09 -0.30
C THR A 89 -4.58 -14.46 1.09
N ARG A 90 -4.78 -15.75 1.40
CA ARG A 90 -5.40 -16.21 2.68
C ARG A 90 -4.82 -15.65 3.99
N ASN A 91 -3.61 -15.09 3.99
CA ASN A 91 -2.93 -14.58 5.18
C ASN A 91 -2.62 -13.07 5.10
N TRP A 92 -3.30 -12.33 4.21
CA TRP A 92 -3.04 -10.91 3.94
C TRP A 92 -3.21 -10.01 5.18
N MET A 93 -4.09 -10.37 6.13
CA MET A 93 -4.33 -9.55 7.33
C MET A 93 -3.07 -9.34 8.18
N VAL A 94 -2.16 -10.32 8.22
CA VAL A 94 -0.92 -10.20 9.00
C VAL A 94 -0.04 -9.05 8.49
N ILE A 95 0.08 -8.93 7.17
CA ILE A 95 0.91 -7.86 6.58
C ILE A 95 0.17 -6.52 6.56
N TYR A 96 -1.16 -6.54 6.52
CA TYR A 96 -1.98 -5.33 6.69
C TYR A 96 -1.74 -4.67 8.05
N ASP A 97 -1.83 -5.44 9.14
CA ASP A 97 -1.59 -4.94 10.50
C ASP A 97 -0.18 -4.33 10.64
N TRP A 98 0.82 -4.89 9.96
CA TRP A 98 2.17 -4.33 9.98
C TRP A 98 2.30 -3.05 9.16
N LEU A 99 1.60 -2.95 8.03
CA LEU A 99 1.66 -1.78 7.17
C LEU A 99 0.94 -0.59 7.79
N ASP A 100 -0.22 -0.79 8.42
CA ASP A 100 -0.96 0.24 9.16
C ASP A 100 -0.12 0.85 10.31
N ASP A 101 0.74 0.02 10.92
CA ASP A 101 1.67 0.43 11.97
C ASP A 101 2.93 1.15 11.44
N ILE A 102 3.25 1.04 10.15
CA ILE A 102 4.50 1.56 9.54
C ILE A 102 4.25 2.82 8.70
N CYS A 103 3.11 2.89 8.01
CA CYS A 103 2.72 3.92 7.05
C CYS A 103 1.34 4.51 7.40
#